data_AF-A0A0C9W140-F1
#
_entry.id   AF-A0A0C9W140-F1
#
_cell.length_a   1.000
_cell.length_b   1.000
_cell.length_c   1.000
_cell.angle_alpha   90.00
_cell.angle_beta   90.00
_cell.angle_gamma   90.00
#
_symmetry.space_group_name_H-M   'P 1'
#
loop_
_entity.id
_entity.type
_entity.pdbx_description
1 polymer ?
#
loop_
_entity_poly.entity_id
_entity_poly.type
_entity_poly.pdbx_seq_one_letter_code
_entity_poly.pdbx_strand_id
1 'polypeptide(L)'
;MFDATSKHEYHSKPLDRLSLSSQPFEILDHIVFDIEDPRDLVALALTSHLFYDIAYPHIEYRVLSCHISLNEIWDTVAANPMDACHFSHLDVDGEQLSKDEEFVDVIPSAWFPCSQKIYGVEDLGPIRLPQALSQMCNLVHFSWVSSVNHPQTDDTLVSTLFALAEHCPSLEVMNITMWSYNSYTPITNFEAMLSSIAIPATKAESGTSLDP
;
A
#
# COMPACT_ATOMS: atom_id res chain seq x y z
N MET A 1 69.61 -32.48 7.71
CA MET A 1 68.60 -32.80 8.73
C MET A 1 67.86 -31.51 9.05
N PHE A 2 66.88 -31.16 8.21
CA PHE A 2 65.92 -30.09 8.44
C PHE A 2 64.63 -30.55 7.77
N ASP A 3 63.66 -30.88 8.60
CA ASP A 3 62.33 -31.32 8.20
C ASP A 3 61.37 -30.28 8.76
N ALA A 4 60.88 -29.39 7.89
CA ALA A 4 59.98 -28.31 8.27
C ALA A 4 59.23 -27.81 7.03
N THR A 5 58.35 -28.64 6.47
CA THR A 5 57.27 -28.17 5.60
C THR A 5 55.95 -28.34 6.34
N SER A 6 55.71 -27.43 7.29
CA SER A 6 54.41 -27.27 7.94
C SER A 6 53.43 -26.69 6.90
N LYS A 7 52.73 -27.57 6.20
CA LYS A 7 51.59 -27.20 5.36
C LYS A 7 50.44 -26.84 6.29
N HIS A 8 50.29 -25.54 6.57
CA HIS A 8 49.04 -25.00 7.11
C HIS A 8 47.98 -25.07 5.99
N GLU A 9 47.31 -26.21 5.88
CA GLU A 9 46.02 -26.29 5.20
C GLU A 9 45.01 -25.49 6.02
N TYR A 10 44.78 -24.25 5.60
CA TYR A 10 43.59 -23.51 5.98
C TYR A 10 42.39 -24.23 5.38
N HIS A 11 41.80 -25.16 6.13
CA HIS A 11 40.43 -25.60 5.91
C HIS A 11 39.52 -24.40 6.20
N SER A 12 39.34 -23.52 5.21
CA SER A 12 38.18 -22.65 5.18
C SER A 12 36.96 -23.58 5.15
N LYS A 13 36.26 -23.67 6.29
CA LYS A 13 34.93 -24.28 6.30
C LYS A 13 34.13 -23.56 5.21
N PRO A 14 33.58 -24.26 4.22
CA PRO A 14 32.69 -23.61 3.27
C PRO A 14 31.59 -22.97 4.11
N LEU A 15 31.47 -21.64 4.02
CA LEU A 15 30.28 -20.96 4.50
C LEU A 15 29.14 -21.64 3.74
N ASP A 16 28.35 -22.43 4.46
CA ASP A 16 27.12 -23.00 3.93
C ASP A 16 26.36 -21.84 3.31
N ARG A 17 26.30 -21.84 1.97
CA ARG A 17 25.58 -20.82 1.23
C ARG A 17 24.12 -21.02 1.57
N LEU A 18 23.63 -20.25 2.54
CA LEU A 18 22.23 -20.21 2.90
C LEU A 18 21.46 -19.84 1.64
N SER A 19 20.59 -20.74 1.20
CA SER A 19 19.71 -20.47 0.08
C SER A 19 18.74 -19.37 0.50
N LEU A 20 18.38 -18.48 -0.42
CA LEU A 20 17.30 -17.53 -0.15
C LEU A 20 16.00 -18.29 0.20
N SER A 21 15.75 -19.41 -0.48
CA SER A 21 14.58 -20.27 -0.21
C SER A 21 14.59 -20.98 1.14
N SER A 22 15.69 -20.92 1.92
CA SER A 22 15.72 -21.45 3.28
C SER A 22 15.40 -20.40 4.35
N GLN A 23 15.14 -19.15 3.95
CA GLN A 23 14.68 -18.12 4.89
C GLN A 23 13.24 -18.41 5.33
N PRO A 24 12.85 -17.97 6.54
CA PRO A 24 11.46 -17.99 6.98
C PRO A 24 10.54 -17.24 6.01
N PHE A 25 9.27 -17.65 5.96
CA PHE A 25 8.28 -17.08 5.05
C PHE A 25 8.16 -15.56 5.23
N GLU A 26 8.17 -15.08 6.48
CA GLU A 26 8.03 -13.67 6.83
C GLU A 26 9.15 -12.80 6.26
N ILE A 27 10.37 -13.35 6.17
CA ILE A 27 11.52 -12.66 5.58
C ILE A 27 11.39 -12.60 4.07
N LEU A 28 10.93 -13.68 3.44
CA LEU A 28 10.71 -13.71 2.00
C LEU A 28 9.56 -12.80 1.58
N ASP A 29 8.48 -12.77 2.36
CA ASP A 29 7.33 -11.90 2.15
C ASP A 29 7.73 -10.42 2.22
N HIS A 30 8.54 -10.04 3.21
CA HIS A 30 9.09 -8.69 3.30
C HIS A 30 9.99 -8.33 2.11
N ILE A 31 10.86 -9.25 1.67
CA ILE A 31 11.70 -9.02 0.49
C ILE A 31 10.84 -8.80 -0.76
N VAL A 32 9.77 -9.57 -0.92
CA VAL A 32 8.85 -9.45 -2.04
C VAL A 32 8.09 -8.13 -1.98
N PHE A 33 7.63 -7.71 -0.80
CA PHE A 33 6.96 -6.43 -0.57
C PHE A 33 7.83 -5.24 -1.03
N ASP A 34 9.13 -5.30 -0.77
CA ASP A 34 10.11 -4.25 -1.13
C ASP A 34 10.39 -4.15 -2.65
N ILE A 35 9.93 -5.10 -3.47
CA ILE A 35 10.14 -5.06 -4.93
C ILE A 35 9.09 -4.16 -5.57
N GLU A 36 9.44 -2.92 -5.93
CA GLU A 36 8.51 -1.92 -6.49
C GLU A 36 8.04 -2.19 -7.93
N ASP A 37 8.91 -2.70 -8.82
CA ASP A 37 8.53 -2.92 -10.22
C ASP A 37 7.69 -4.22 -10.35
N PRO A 38 6.45 -4.15 -10.85
CA PRO A 38 5.63 -5.35 -11.05
C PRO A 38 6.27 -6.37 -11.99
N ARG A 39 7.14 -5.93 -12.91
CA ARG A 39 7.87 -6.84 -13.81
C ARG A 39 8.88 -7.68 -13.06
N ASP A 40 9.52 -7.11 -12.05
CA ASP A 40 10.48 -7.82 -11.21
C ASP A 40 9.77 -8.82 -10.29
N LEU A 41 8.59 -8.46 -9.76
CA LEU A 41 7.72 -9.40 -9.04
C LEU A 41 7.32 -10.60 -9.90
N VAL A 42 6.89 -10.35 -11.13
CA VAL A 42 6.54 -11.42 -12.08
C VAL A 42 7.78 -12.25 -12.43
N ALA A 43 8.93 -11.62 -12.67
CA ALA A 43 10.17 -12.33 -12.94
C ALA A 43 10.56 -13.24 -11.76
N LEU A 44 10.40 -12.75 -10.51
CA LEU A 44 10.63 -13.52 -9.29
C LEU A 44 9.65 -14.69 -9.17
N ALA A 45 8.35 -14.45 -9.40
CA ALA A 45 7.31 -15.48 -9.37
C ALA A 45 7.60 -16.62 -10.37
N LEU A 46 8.20 -16.31 -11.52
CA LEU A 46 8.56 -17.29 -12.54
C LEU A 46 9.80 -18.14 -12.18
N THR A 47 10.56 -17.80 -11.14
CA THR A 47 11.76 -18.55 -10.77
C THR A 47 11.47 -19.88 -10.08
N SER A 48 10.40 -19.96 -9.27
CA SER A 48 10.01 -21.18 -8.55
C SER A 48 8.57 -21.10 -8.04
N HIS A 49 7.97 -22.25 -7.72
CA HIS A 49 6.64 -22.30 -7.11
C HIS A 49 6.56 -21.59 -5.75
N LEU A 50 7.61 -21.68 -4.92
CA LEU A 50 7.65 -20.98 -3.64
C LEU A 50 7.53 -19.47 -3.84
N PHE A 51 8.29 -18.90 -4.77
CA PHE A 51 8.23 -17.47 -5.06
C PHE A 51 6.96 -17.08 -5.78
N TYR A 52 6.35 -17.96 -6.57
CA TYR A 52 5.02 -17.72 -7.11
C TYR A 52 3.99 -17.55 -6.00
N ASP A 53 3.96 -18.48 -5.04
CA ASP A 53 2.98 -18.46 -3.94
C ASP A 53 3.13 -17.22 -3.05
N ILE A 54 4.37 -16.73 -2.87
CA ILE A 54 4.65 -15.52 -2.10
C ILE A 54 4.37 -14.26 -2.94
N ALA A 55 4.82 -14.18 -4.19
CA ALA A 55 4.71 -12.96 -5.00
C ALA A 55 3.33 -12.74 -5.60
N TYR A 56 2.54 -13.79 -5.80
CA TYR A 56 1.22 -13.68 -6.42
C TYR A 56 0.28 -12.71 -5.67
N PRO A 57 0.13 -12.78 -4.33
CA PRO A 57 -0.63 -11.77 -3.57
C PRO A 57 -0.11 -10.34 -3.79
N HIS A 58 1.21 -10.13 -3.82
CA HIS A 58 1.80 -8.81 -4.07
C HIS A 58 1.67 -8.33 -5.52
N ILE A 59 1.35 -9.21 -6.46
CA ILE A 59 1.04 -8.81 -7.84
C ILE A 59 -0.44 -8.40 -7.94
N GLU A 60 -1.33 -9.12 -7.28
CA GLU A 60 -2.78 -8.93 -7.40
C GLU A 60 -3.33 -7.84 -6.46
N TYR A 61 -2.81 -7.73 -5.24
CA TYR A 61 -3.35 -6.89 -4.16
C TYR A 61 -2.48 -5.69 -3.83
N ARG A 62 -1.60 -5.24 -4.75
CA ARG A 62 -0.70 -4.12 -4.46
C ARG A 62 -1.34 -2.75 -4.61
N VAL A 63 -2.14 -2.61 -5.66
CA VAL A 63 -2.78 -1.38 -6.08
C VAL A 63 -4.28 -1.62 -6.08
N LEU A 64 -5.02 -0.81 -5.34
CA LEU A 64 -6.46 -0.75 -5.42
C LEU A 64 -6.85 0.60 -6.01
N SER A 65 -7.48 0.59 -7.18
CA SER A 65 -8.09 1.79 -7.76
C SER A 65 -9.57 1.50 -7.96
N CYS A 66 -10.41 2.24 -7.24
CA CYS A 66 -11.85 2.03 -7.30
C CYS A 66 -12.64 3.27 -6.85
N HIS A 67 -13.90 3.35 -7.29
CA HIS A 67 -14.80 4.42 -6.92
C HIS A 67 -15.26 4.30 -5.45
N ILE A 68 -15.40 5.42 -4.73
CA ILE A 68 -15.78 5.43 -3.30
C ILE A 68 -17.14 4.78 -3.04
N SER A 69 -18.06 4.83 -4.01
CA SER A 69 -19.39 4.20 -3.91
C SER A 69 -19.42 2.68 -4.07
N LEU A 70 -18.28 2.02 -4.33
CA LEU A 70 -18.18 0.56 -4.45
C LEU A 70 -18.12 -0.11 -3.06
N ASN A 71 -19.24 0.00 -2.35
CA ASN A 71 -19.41 -0.39 -0.96
C ASN A 71 -19.07 -1.87 -0.67
N GLU A 72 -19.26 -2.77 -1.64
CA GLU A 72 -18.90 -4.19 -1.51
C GLU A 72 -17.39 -4.40 -1.48
N ILE A 73 -16.61 -3.57 -2.19
CA ILE A 73 -15.15 -3.64 -2.17
C ILE A 73 -14.65 -3.23 -0.78
N TRP A 74 -15.15 -2.09 -0.26
CA TRP A 74 -14.76 -1.63 1.08
C TRP A 74 -15.15 -2.61 2.17
N ASP A 75 -16.34 -3.24 2.08
CA ASP A 75 -16.73 -4.33 2.99
C ASP A 75 -15.78 -5.52 2.90
N THR A 76 -15.39 -5.90 1.68
CA THR A 76 -14.49 -7.03 1.44
C THR A 76 -13.11 -6.76 2.02
N VAL A 77 -12.55 -5.56 1.82
CA VAL A 77 -11.28 -5.15 2.42
C VAL A 77 -11.39 -5.17 3.95
N ALA A 78 -12.45 -4.55 4.50
CA ALA A 78 -12.65 -4.49 5.94
C ALA A 78 -12.84 -5.88 6.58
N ALA A 79 -13.43 -6.82 5.84
CA ALA A 79 -13.65 -8.19 6.30
C ALA A 79 -12.42 -9.10 6.19
N ASN A 80 -11.43 -8.75 5.34
CA ASN A 80 -10.27 -9.59 5.05
C ASN A 80 -8.95 -8.83 5.34
N PRO A 81 -8.54 -8.71 6.62
CA PRO A 81 -7.34 -7.97 7.01
C PRO A 81 -6.05 -8.49 6.35
N MET A 82 -5.96 -9.80 6.12
CA MET A 82 -4.78 -10.43 5.50
C MET A 82 -4.62 -10.03 4.03
N ASP A 83 -5.71 -9.76 3.31
CA ASP A 83 -5.63 -9.27 1.93
C ASP A 83 -5.41 -7.75 1.94
N ALA A 84 -6.09 -7.05 2.88
CA ALA A 84 -6.00 -5.61 3.03
C ALA A 84 -4.57 -5.12 3.32
N CYS A 85 -3.79 -5.90 4.08
CA CYS A 85 -2.42 -5.52 4.41
C CYS A 85 -1.45 -5.64 3.22
N HIS A 86 -1.84 -6.21 2.09
CA HIS A 86 -0.99 -6.23 0.89
C HIS A 86 -1.11 -4.95 0.04
N PHE A 87 -2.16 -4.15 0.23
CA PHE A 87 -2.30 -2.89 -0.50
C PHE A 87 -1.26 -1.88 -0.02
N SER A 88 -0.45 -1.41 -0.97
CA SER A 88 0.52 -0.33 -0.76
C SER A 88 0.09 0.96 -1.45
N HIS A 89 -0.81 0.87 -2.43
CA HIS A 89 -1.32 2.01 -3.18
C HIS A 89 -2.85 1.95 -3.22
N LEU A 90 -3.49 3.04 -2.81
CA LEU A 90 -4.93 3.22 -2.88
C LEU A 90 -5.23 4.49 -3.65
N ASP A 91 -6.02 4.37 -4.72
CA ASP A 91 -6.54 5.50 -5.49
C ASP A 91 -8.07 5.48 -5.47
N VAL A 92 -8.65 6.46 -4.79
CA VAL A 92 -10.09 6.62 -4.61
C VAL A 92 -10.60 7.66 -5.60
N ASP A 93 -11.52 7.27 -6.48
CA ASP A 93 -12.10 8.15 -7.50
C ASP A 93 -11.05 8.80 -8.44
N GLY A 94 -9.84 8.22 -8.52
CA GLY A 94 -8.73 8.79 -9.25
C GLY A 94 -8.99 8.92 -10.75
N GLU A 95 -8.74 10.10 -11.31
CA GLU A 95 -8.69 10.30 -12.76
C GLU A 95 -7.37 9.85 -13.40
N GLN A 96 -6.42 9.41 -12.56
CA GLN A 96 -5.13 8.99 -13.05
C GLN A 96 -5.26 7.57 -13.58
N LEU A 97 -5.72 7.47 -14.82
CA LEU A 97 -5.07 6.70 -15.88
C LEU A 97 -5.83 6.99 -17.17
N SER A 98 -5.34 8.04 -17.85
CA SER A 98 -5.54 8.40 -19.25
C SER A 98 -6.77 9.24 -19.63
N LYS A 99 -6.48 10.33 -20.35
CA LYS A 99 -7.46 11.08 -21.13
C LYS A 99 -7.83 10.38 -22.45
N ASP A 100 -7.31 9.16 -22.68
CA ASP A 100 -7.37 8.44 -23.96
C ASP A 100 -7.67 6.92 -23.86
N GLU A 101 -7.70 6.31 -22.67
CA GLU A 101 -8.11 4.92 -22.45
C GLU A 101 -9.27 4.84 -21.46
N GLU A 102 -10.16 3.89 -21.71
CA GLU A 102 -11.32 3.58 -20.90
C GLU A 102 -10.87 3.28 -19.45
N PHE A 103 -11.53 3.91 -18.47
CA PHE A 103 -11.22 3.71 -17.06
C PHE A 103 -11.34 2.23 -16.70
N VAL A 104 -10.23 1.58 -16.32
CA VAL A 104 -10.23 0.21 -15.83
C VAL A 104 -9.92 0.25 -14.35
N ASP A 105 -10.94 0.04 -13.52
CA ASP A 105 -10.77 -0.22 -12.10
C ASP A 105 -9.70 -1.30 -11.91
N VAL A 106 -8.66 -1.00 -11.14
CA VAL A 106 -7.61 -1.96 -10.78
C VAL A 106 -8.07 -2.65 -9.50
N ILE A 107 -8.85 -3.71 -9.69
CA ILE A 107 -9.42 -4.51 -8.60
C ILE A 107 -8.84 -5.93 -8.71
N PRO A 108 -8.48 -6.56 -7.57
CA PRO A 108 -8.11 -7.96 -7.54
C PRO A 108 -9.10 -8.84 -8.32
N SER A 109 -8.58 -9.82 -9.05
CA SER A 109 -9.43 -10.63 -9.94
C SER A 109 -10.48 -11.44 -9.17
N ALA A 110 -10.16 -11.81 -7.93
CA ALA A 110 -11.09 -12.44 -7.01
C ALA A 110 -12.33 -11.57 -6.69
N TRP A 111 -12.23 -10.25 -6.85
CA TRP A 111 -13.25 -9.29 -6.42
C TRP A 111 -14.07 -8.70 -7.58
N PHE A 112 -13.80 -9.11 -8.83
CA PHE A 112 -14.61 -8.71 -10.00
C PHE A 112 -16.13 -8.90 -9.84
N PRO A 113 -16.64 -9.94 -9.14
CA PRO A 113 -18.09 -10.05 -8.92
C PRO A 113 -18.68 -8.92 -8.07
N CYS A 114 -17.88 -8.32 -7.19
CA CYS A 114 -18.29 -7.25 -6.26
C CYS A 114 -18.28 -5.86 -6.89
N SER A 115 -17.57 -5.67 -8.01
CA SER A 115 -17.47 -4.36 -8.68
C SER A 115 -18.70 -3.99 -9.52
N GLN A 116 -19.61 -4.93 -9.76
CA GLN A 116 -20.74 -4.73 -10.67
C GLN A 116 -21.93 -3.97 -10.05
N LYS A 117 -21.94 -3.78 -8.73
CA LYS A 117 -23.05 -3.12 -8.03
C LYS A 117 -22.65 -1.71 -7.60
N ILE A 118 -22.98 -0.74 -8.44
CA ILE A 118 -22.93 0.67 -8.07
C ILE A 118 -24.19 0.97 -7.25
N TYR A 119 -24.02 1.22 -5.96
CA TYR A 119 -25.11 1.64 -5.09
C TYR A 119 -25.44 3.11 -5.33
N GLY A 120 -26.71 3.47 -5.20
CA GLY A 120 -27.16 4.85 -5.32
C GLY A 120 -26.56 5.76 -4.25
N VAL A 121 -26.54 7.05 -4.53
CA VAL A 121 -25.94 8.15 -3.73
C VAL A 121 -26.42 8.21 -2.26
N GLU A 122 -27.51 7.53 -1.91
CA GLU A 122 -28.08 7.55 -0.56
C GLU A 122 -27.51 6.49 0.40
N ASP A 123 -26.61 5.63 -0.07
CA ASP A 123 -26.12 4.50 0.72
C ASP A 123 -24.83 4.83 1.51
N LEU A 124 -24.67 4.17 2.65
CA LEU A 124 -23.67 4.42 3.73
C LEU A 124 -22.19 4.19 3.33
N GLY A 125 -21.85 4.31 2.05
CA GLY A 125 -20.49 4.19 1.53
C GLY A 125 -19.41 5.00 2.25
N PRO A 126 -19.67 6.22 2.76
CA PRO A 126 -18.60 7.00 3.35
C PRO A 126 -18.06 6.46 4.68
N ILE A 127 -18.80 5.60 5.39
CA ILE A 127 -18.32 5.02 6.66
C ILE A 127 -17.38 3.82 6.42
N ARG A 128 -17.47 3.19 5.25
CA ARG A 128 -16.80 1.91 4.98
C ARG A 128 -15.33 2.10 4.60
N LEU A 129 -15.00 3.18 3.89
CA LEU A 129 -13.62 3.48 3.51
C LEU A 129 -12.69 3.64 4.73
N PRO A 130 -13.01 4.44 5.77
CA PRO A 130 -12.21 4.51 6.99
C PRO A 130 -12.02 3.14 7.66
N GLN A 131 -13.06 2.31 7.68
CA GLN A 131 -12.99 0.96 8.23
C GLN A 131 -12.06 0.06 7.41
N ALA A 132 -12.13 0.11 6.08
CA ALA A 132 -11.22 -0.62 5.20
C ALA A 132 -9.76 -0.18 5.40
N LEU A 133 -9.52 1.14 5.50
CA LEU A 133 -8.21 1.73 5.75
C LEU A 133 -7.58 1.26 7.05
N SER A 134 -8.38 1.00 8.09
CA SER A 134 -7.88 0.45 9.35
C SER A 134 -7.18 -0.91 9.21
N GLN A 135 -7.40 -1.61 8.08
CA GLN A 135 -6.78 -2.89 7.77
C GLN A 135 -5.59 -2.77 6.80
N MET A 136 -5.36 -1.60 6.19
CA MET A 136 -4.31 -1.37 5.20
C MET A 136 -3.02 -0.84 5.86
N CYS A 137 -2.40 -1.64 6.72
CA CYS A 137 -1.23 -1.20 7.51
C CYS A 137 0.02 -0.89 6.69
N ASN A 138 0.12 -1.42 5.47
CA ASN A 138 1.26 -1.24 4.57
C ASN A 138 1.01 -0.19 3.47
N LEU A 139 -0.03 0.63 3.63
CA LEU A 139 -0.36 1.67 2.66
C LEU A 139 0.74 2.75 2.62
N VAL A 140 1.35 2.93 1.45
CA VAL A 140 2.44 3.88 1.18
C VAL A 140 1.93 5.11 0.42
N HIS A 141 1.04 4.87 -0.55
CA HIS A 141 0.47 5.91 -1.40
C HIS A 141 -1.05 5.93 -1.27
N PHE A 142 -1.58 7.10 -0.93
CA PHE A 142 -3.02 7.36 -0.92
C PHE A 142 -3.33 8.53 -1.85
N SER A 143 -4.25 8.31 -2.79
CA SER A 143 -4.79 9.31 -3.69
C SER A 143 -6.31 9.34 -3.56
N TRP A 144 -6.90 10.53 -3.49
CA TRP A 144 -8.35 10.68 -3.51
C TRP A 144 -8.76 11.95 -4.26
N VAL A 145 -9.59 11.77 -5.29
CA VAL A 145 -10.23 12.88 -6.01
C VAL A 145 -11.68 13.05 -5.53
N SER A 146 -11.91 14.03 -4.68
CA SER A 146 -13.21 14.27 -4.07
C SER A 146 -13.99 15.35 -4.81
N SER A 147 -15.25 15.06 -5.18
CA SER A 147 -16.17 16.08 -5.67
C SER A 147 -16.82 16.85 -4.50
N VAL A 148 -16.71 18.18 -4.50
CA VAL A 148 -17.10 19.04 -3.35
C VAL A 148 -18.63 19.27 -3.27
N ASN A 149 -19.42 18.60 -4.11
CA ASN A 149 -20.84 18.93 -4.24
C ASN A 149 -21.73 18.33 -3.15
N HIS A 150 -21.20 17.48 -2.26
CA HIS A 150 -22.01 16.79 -1.24
C HIS A 150 -21.52 17.12 0.17
N PRO A 151 -22.38 17.65 1.07
CA PRO A 151 -21.98 17.99 2.44
C PRO A 151 -21.56 16.77 3.28
N GLN A 152 -21.95 15.55 2.90
CA GLN A 152 -21.46 14.32 3.56
C GLN A 152 -20.00 14.00 3.23
N THR A 153 -19.44 14.58 2.17
CA THR A 153 -18.05 14.34 1.76
C THR A 153 -17.07 14.86 2.81
N ASP A 154 -17.43 15.90 3.57
CA ASP A 154 -16.57 16.48 4.60
C ASP A 154 -16.35 15.54 5.79
N ASP A 155 -17.42 14.94 6.35
CA ASP A 155 -17.32 13.99 7.47
C ASP A 155 -16.53 12.74 7.08
N THR A 156 -16.72 12.30 5.85
CA THR A 156 -16.02 11.16 5.25
C THR A 156 -14.53 11.46 5.15
N LEU A 157 -14.20 12.62 4.58
CA LEU A 157 -12.82 13.05 4.38
C LEU A 157 -12.08 13.12 5.71
N VAL A 158 -12.70 13.73 6.71
CA VAL A 158 -12.14 13.82 8.06
C VAL A 158 -11.93 12.42 8.66
N SER A 159 -12.92 11.52 8.54
CA SER A 159 -12.82 10.15 9.07
C SER A 159 -11.73 9.33 8.38
N THR A 160 -11.62 9.46 7.06
CA THR A 160 -10.56 8.83 6.24
C THR A 160 -9.19 9.35 6.67
N LEU A 161 -9.04 10.66 6.84
CA LEU A 161 -7.79 11.27 7.29
C LEU A 161 -7.35 10.78 8.68
N PHE A 162 -8.30 10.63 9.62
CA PHE A 162 -8.02 10.03 10.92
C PHE A 162 -7.59 8.57 10.79
N ALA A 163 -8.30 7.77 9.98
CA ALA A 163 -7.94 6.37 9.76
C ALA A 163 -6.54 6.20 9.16
N LEU A 164 -6.18 7.04 8.18
CA LEU A 164 -4.84 7.04 7.58
C LEU A 164 -3.77 7.38 8.64
N ALA A 165 -3.99 8.42 9.43
CA ALA A 165 -3.03 8.84 10.45
C ALA A 165 -2.84 7.80 11.58
N GLU A 166 -3.90 7.06 11.94
CA GLU A 166 -3.86 6.08 13.02
C GLU A 166 -3.36 4.70 12.58
N HIS A 167 -3.73 4.26 11.37
CA HIS A 167 -3.55 2.86 10.95
C HIS A 167 -2.56 2.64 9.81
N CYS A 168 -2.10 3.70 9.13
CA CYS A 168 -1.16 3.60 8.01
C CYS A 168 0.20 4.25 8.37
N PRO A 169 1.02 3.60 9.22
CA PRO A 169 2.29 4.18 9.67
C PRO A 169 3.33 4.32 8.55
N SER A 170 3.18 3.56 7.46
CA SER A 170 4.07 3.56 6.29
C SER A 170 3.64 4.57 5.22
N LEU A 171 2.64 5.41 5.48
CA LEU A 171 2.12 6.35 4.48
C LEU A 171 3.15 7.44 4.18
N GLU A 172 3.67 7.45 2.96
CA GLU A 172 4.66 8.41 2.48
C GLU A 172 4.03 9.52 1.64
N VAL A 173 3.06 9.16 0.80
CA VAL A 173 2.43 10.07 -0.15
C VAL A 173 0.93 10.10 0.08
N MET A 174 0.41 11.29 0.33
CA MET A 174 -1.02 11.55 0.44
C MET A 174 -1.41 12.68 -0.51
N ASN A 175 -2.22 12.37 -1.52
CA ASN A 175 -2.72 13.31 -2.50
C ASN A 175 -4.24 13.39 -2.41
N ILE A 176 -4.75 14.56 -2.05
CA ILE A 176 -6.20 14.80 -1.97
C ILE A 176 -6.51 15.98 -2.89
N THR A 177 -7.28 15.71 -3.94
CA THR A 177 -7.69 16.73 -4.89
C THR A 177 -9.19 16.98 -4.74
N MET A 178 -9.58 18.24 -4.52
CA MET A 178 -10.98 18.62 -4.37
C MET A 178 -11.47 19.41 -5.58
N TRP A 179 -12.56 18.96 -6.19
CA TRP A 179 -13.13 19.60 -7.38
C TRP A 179 -14.42 20.36 -7.04
N SER A 180 -14.39 21.68 -7.24
CA SER A 180 -15.57 22.55 -7.13
C SER A 180 -16.10 22.88 -8.51
N TYR A 181 -17.37 22.54 -8.78
CA TYR A 181 -17.99 22.79 -10.08
C TYR A 181 -18.33 24.26 -10.34
N ASN A 182 -18.26 25.16 -9.34
CA ASN A 182 -18.86 26.50 -9.48
C ASN A 182 -18.07 27.72 -8.99
N SER A 183 -16.90 27.63 -8.33
CA SER A 183 -16.12 28.87 -8.06
C SER A 183 -14.71 28.65 -7.54
N TYR A 184 -13.80 29.49 -8.05
CA TYR A 184 -12.51 29.86 -7.46
C TYR A 184 -12.70 30.46 -6.06
N THR A 185 -12.83 29.63 -5.04
CA THR A 185 -12.53 30.05 -3.67
C THR A 185 -11.51 29.06 -3.12
N PRO A 186 -10.26 29.51 -2.86
CA PRO A 186 -9.28 28.66 -2.21
C PRO A 186 -9.84 28.29 -0.84
N ILE A 187 -9.90 26.99 -0.56
CA ILE A 187 -10.35 26.46 0.72
C ILE A 187 -9.29 26.83 1.76
N THR A 188 -9.38 28.02 2.34
CA THR A 188 -8.43 28.52 3.35
C THR A 188 -8.50 27.75 4.68
N ASN A 189 -9.54 26.93 4.87
CA ASN A 189 -9.66 26.05 6.03
C ASN A 189 -8.97 24.69 5.85
N PHE A 190 -8.59 24.30 4.63
CA PHE A 190 -7.96 23.01 4.39
C PHE A 190 -6.51 23.00 4.88
N GLU A 191 -5.75 24.08 4.66
CA GLU A 191 -4.43 24.24 5.25
C GLU A 191 -4.49 24.24 6.78
N ALA A 192 -5.51 24.88 7.39
CA ALA A 192 -5.70 24.86 8.84
C ALA A 192 -6.01 23.43 9.35
N MET A 193 -6.81 22.66 8.61
CA MET A 193 -7.13 21.27 8.94
C MET A 193 -5.92 20.34 8.80
N LEU A 194 -5.18 20.45 7.69
CA LEU A 194 -3.93 19.72 7.48
C LEU A 194 -2.87 20.09 8.52
N SER A 195 -2.78 21.36 8.91
CA SER A 195 -1.85 21.79 9.97
C SER A 195 -2.20 21.26 11.36
N SER A 196 -3.43 20.77 11.55
CA SER A 196 -3.88 20.13 12.79
C SER A 196 -3.64 18.61 12.80
N ILE A 197 -3.48 18.01 11.62
CA ILE A 197 -3.10 16.61 11.46
C ILE A 197 -1.58 16.57 11.43
N ALA A 198 -0.95 16.50 12.61
CA ALA A 198 0.47 16.26 12.69
C ALA A 198 0.76 14.87 12.14
N ILE A 199 1.23 14.78 10.89
CA ILE A 199 1.84 13.55 10.38
C ILE A 199 3.01 13.27 11.32
N PRO A 200 3.03 12.13 12.04
CA PRO A 200 4.16 11.80 12.89
C PRO A 200 5.38 11.74 11.99
N ALA A 201 6.28 12.72 12.14
CA ALA A 201 7.52 12.74 11.40
C ALA A 201 8.17 11.37 11.55
N THR A 202 8.38 10.66 10.44
CA THR A 202 9.10 9.41 10.41
C THR A 202 10.41 9.68 11.13
N LYS A 203 10.55 9.03 12.29
CA LYS A 203 11.61 9.30 13.24
C LYS A 203 12.89 8.81 12.56
N ALA A 204 13.54 9.70 11.81
CA ALA A 204 14.82 9.42 11.17
C ALA A 204 15.74 8.92 12.27
N GLU A 205 16.05 7.63 12.24
CA GLU A 205 16.95 7.00 13.18
C GLU A 205 18.29 7.69 13.02
N SER A 206 18.55 8.67 13.89
CA SER A 206 19.82 9.35 13.98
C SER A 206 20.83 8.32 14.45
N GLY A 207 21.55 7.74 13.50
CA GLY A 207 22.62 6.78 13.75
C GLY A 207 23.56 7.32 14.82
N THR A 208 23.55 6.67 15.97
CA THR A 208 24.54 6.85 17.03
C THR A 208 25.92 6.58 16.45
N SER A 209 26.67 7.67 16.27
CA SER A 209 28.11 7.67 16.05
C SER A 209 28.79 6.82 17.12
N LEU A 210 29.31 5.66 16.72
CA LEU A 210 30.32 4.93 17.47
C LEU A 210 31.64 5.67 17.28
N ASP A 211 32.00 6.49 18.27
CA ASP A 211 33.38 6.96 18.43
C ASP A 211 34.28 5.79 18.88
N PRO A 212 35.52 5.70 18.36
CA PRO A 212 36.49 4.64 18.65
C PRO A 212 37.14 4.71 20.04
#